data_AF-A0A7Z9MLQ2-F1
#
_entry.id   AF-A0A7Z9MLQ2-F1
#
_cell.length_a   1.000
_cell.length_b   1.000
_cell.length_c   1.000
_cell.angle_alpha   90.00
_cell.angle_beta   90.00
_cell.angle_gamma   90.00
#
_symmetry.space_group_name_H-M   'P 1'
#
loop_
_entity.id
_entity.type
_entity.pdbx_description
1 polymer ?
#
loop_
_entity_poly.entity_id
_entity_poly.type
_entity_poly.pdbx_seq_one_letter_code
_entity_poly.pdbx_strand_id
1 'polypeptide(L)'
;MPPGNRQGPDGLPDRSRENLGSGQDMQIPVTEDTRRQQLFELCANLLEQHPLIVASNRGPLEYHLGPEGQLQPRRGSGAIVTALNSLIQNFEFTWVANAMGEGDRRAQGEVENGCIKSPLPKQKVSAHYVITPRRMYHKFYNIFCNPLLWFLQHSMWSSAYTPNIDSTVHDTWATGYTPVNQAFADAIVAEAADGPAPIVMVNDYHLYLVPGMVRKDLSDALIYHNIHIPWPSMRIWQLLPIYIRNEICASLC
;
A
#
# COMPACT_ATOMS: atom_id res chain seq x y z
N MET A 1 -32.20 62.07 -7.66
CA MET A 1 -32.89 61.94 -8.96
C MET A 1 -33.65 60.61 -8.95
N PRO A 2 -34.99 60.62 -9.10
CA PRO A 2 -35.83 59.42 -9.01
C PRO A 2 -35.91 58.67 -10.37
N PRO A 3 -36.38 57.41 -10.43
CA PRO A 3 -36.67 56.73 -11.69
C PRO A 3 -38.11 57.04 -12.16
N GLY A 4 -38.27 57.32 -13.45
CA GLY A 4 -39.56 57.56 -14.10
C GLY A 4 -39.91 56.44 -15.09
N ASN A 5 -41.07 55.83 -14.89
CA ASN A 5 -41.73 54.88 -15.79
C ASN A 5 -42.33 55.59 -17.01
N ARG A 6 -42.25 54.99 -18.23
CA ARG A 6 -43.22 55.21 -19.32
C ARG A 6 -43.44 53.95 -20.17
N GLN A 7 -44.69 53.82 -20.63
CA GLN A 7 -45.37 52.74 -21.35
C GLN A 7 -44.99 52.65 -22.85
N GLY A 8 -45.32 51.51 -23.51
CA GLY A 8 -45.04 51.08 -24.91
C GLY A 8 -45.69 51.90 -26.06
N PRO A 9 -46.10 51.34 -27.23
CA PRO A 9 -46.08 49.97 -27.76
C PRO A 9 -45.65 49.83 -29.27
N ASP A 10 -45.82 48.61 -29.84
CA ASP A 10 -46.09 48.21 -31.24
C ASP A 10 -45.06 48.30 -32.39
N GLY A 11 -44.81 47.13 -33.00
CA GLY A 11 -44.15 46.96 -34.31
C GLY A 11 -44.02 45.46 -34.73
N LEU A 12 -45.06 44.93 -35.38
CA LEU A 12 -45.24 43.61 -36.05
C LEU A 12 -44.18 43.26 -37.14
N PRO A 13 -44.16 42.07 -37.82
CA PRO A 13 -44.75 40.74 -37.59
C PRO A 13 -43.78 39.52 -37.76
N ASP A 14 -44.32 38.35 -37.44
CA ASP A 14 -43.88 36.94 -37.62
C ASP A 14 -43.42 36.53 -39.03
N ARG A 15 -42.30 35.79 -39.13
CA ARG A 15 -42.04 34.76 -40.14
C ARG A 15 -41.14 33.64 -39.59
N SER A 16 -41.78 32.57 -39.12
CA SER A 16 -41.52 31.17 -39.50
C SER A 16 -40.06 30.71 -39.73
N ARG A 17 -39.60 29.88 -38.77
CA ARG A 17 -38.85 28.61 -38.93
C ARG A 17 -37.79 28.53 -40.04
N GLU A 18 -36.52 28.58 -39.62
CA GLU A 18 -35.48 27.74 -40.21
C GLU A 18 -34.80 26.92 -39.11
N ASN A 19 -34.70 25.62 -39.40
CA ASN A 19 -34.10 24.56 -38.60
C ASN A 19 -32.64 24.85 -38.28
N LEU A 20 -32.29 24.92 -37.01
CA LEU A 20 -30.97 24.57 -36.51
C LEU A 20 -31.14 23.33 -35.64
N GLY A 21 -30.67 22.20 -36.16
CA GLY A 21 -30.76 20.91 -35.52
C GLY A 21 -30.17 20.97 -34.12
N SER A 22 -31.00 20.69 -33.12
CA SER A 22 -30.53 20.31 -31.80
C SER A 22 -29.84 18.96 -31.94
N GLY A 23 -28.52 18.98 -32.12
CA GLY A 23 -27.67 17.86 -31.75
C GLY A 23 -27.89 17.62 -30.26
N GLN A 24 -28.83 16.74 -29.94
CA GLN A 24 -28.85 16.11 -28.64
C GLN A 24 -27.52 15.35 -28.57
N ASP A 25 -26.56 15.90 -27.84
CA ASP A 25 -25.47 15.11 -27.29
C ASP A 25 -26.12 14.00 -26.48
N MET A 26 -26.34 12.88 -27.15
CA MET A 26 -26.80 11.65 -26.55
C MET A 26 -25.65 11.15 -25.70
N GLN A 27 -25.53 11.70 -24.50
CA GLN A 27 -24.76 11.10 -23.41
C GLN A 27 -25.43 9.76 -23.16
N ILE A 28 -24.94 8.72 -23.85
CA ILE A 28 -25.26 7.34 -23.53
C ILE A 28 -24.95 7.21 -22.04
N PRO A 29 -25.94 6.92 -21.18
CA PRO A 29 -25.69 6.85 -19.76
C PRO A 29 -24.68 5.74 -19.53
N VAL A 30 -23.44 6.13 -19.19
CA VAL A 30 -22.39 5.17 -18.86
C VAL A 30 -22.88 4.43 -17.63
N THR A 31 -23.29 3.18 -17.83
CA THR A 31 -23.79 2.34 -16.74
C THR A 31 -22.64 2.02 -15.80
N GLU A 32 -22.93 1.67 -14.55
CA GLU A 32 -21.89 1.25 -13.59
C GLU A 32 -21.04 0.09 -14.14
N ASP A 33 -21.66 -0.81 -14.91
CA ASP A 33 -20.96 -1.92 -15.56
C ASP A 33 -19.96 -1.44 -16.62
N THR A 34 -20.31 -0.43 -17.43
CA THR A 34 -19.39 0.16 -18.42
C THR A 34 -18.23 0.88 -17.74
N ARG A 35 -18.47 1.63 -16.64
CA ARG A 35 -17.39 2.26 -15.87
C ARG A 35 -16.45 1.23 -15.25
N ARG A 36 -17.01 0.14 -14.73
CA ARG A 36 -16.22 -0.97 -14.18
C ARG A 36 -15.34 -1.60 -15.26
N GLN A 37 -15.89 -1.88 -16.43
CA GLN A 37 -15.11 -2.44 -17.55
C GLN A 37 -13.97 -1.52 -17.96
N GLN A 38 -14.25 -0.23 -18.15
CA GLN A 38 -13.22 0.77 -18.49
C GLN A 38 -12.10 0.84 -17.43
N LEU A 39 -12.46 0.84 -16.14
CA LEU A 39 -11.48 0.81 -15.06
C LEU A 39 -10.61 -0.45 -15.12
N PHE A 40 -11.21 -1.61 -15.38
CA PHE A 40 -10.48 -2.88 -15.47
C PHE A 40 -9.50 -2.88 -16.65
N GLU A 41 -9.91 -2.37 -17.81
CA GLU A 41 -9.04 -2.25 -18.99
C GLU A 41 -7.87 -1.30 -18.72
N LEU A 42 -8.13 -0.15 -18.08
CA LEU A 42 -7.07 0.78 -17.70
C LEU A 42 -6.07 0.15 -16.71
N CYS A 43 -6.56 -0.58 -15.70
CA CYS A 43 -5.71 -1.30 -14.76
C CYS A 43 -4.91 -2.39 -15.47
N ALA A 44 -5.51 -3.17 -16.37
CA ALA A 44 -4.81 -4.21 -17.11
C ALA A 44 -3.67 -3.63 -17.96
N ASN A 45 -3.96 -2.60 -18.75
CA ASN A 45 -2.95 -1.92 -19.58
C ASN A 45 -1.81 -1.32 -18.74
N LEU A 46 -2.12 -0.76 -17.58
CA LEU A 46 -1.11 -0.21 -16.66
C LEU A 46 -0.22 -1.31 -16.09
N LEU A 47 -0.82 -2.42 -15.64
CA LEU A 47 -0.09 -3.52 -15.00
C LEU A 47 0.69 -4.40 -15.98
N GLU A 48 0.34 -4.41 -17.26
CA GLU A 48 1.15 -5.00 -18.33
C GLU A 48 2.46 -4.22 -18.54
N GLN A 49 2.43 -2.90 -18.36
CA GLN A 49 3.59 -2.02 -18.56
C GLN A 49 4.43 -1.84 -17.29
N HIS A 50 3.80 -1.99 -16.13
CA HIS A 50 4.43 -1.74 -14.84
C HIS A 50 4.03 -2.84 -13.85
N PRO A 51 4.95 -3.76 -13.48
CA PRO A 51 4.64 -4.82 -12.52
C PRO A 51 4.25 -4.20 -11.18
N LEU A 52 3.18 -4.72 -10.59
CA LEU A 52 2.72 -4.28 -9.28
C LEU A 52 3.35 -5.15 -8.18
N ILE A 53 3.94 -4.48 -7.20
CA ILE A 53 4.50 -5.08 -6.01
C ILE A 53 3.83 -4.46 -4.79
N VAL A 54 3.08 -5.25 -4.03
CA VAL A 54 2.45 -4.83 -2.77
C VAL A 54 3.33 -5.29 -1.62
N ALA A 55 3.62 -4.40 -0.67
CA ALA A 55 4.38 -4.73 0.53
C ALA A 55 3.57 -4.42 1.79
N SER A 56 3.47 -5.39 2.71
CA SER A 56 2.85 -5.20 4.02
C SER A 56 3.38 -6.22 5.02
N ASN A 57 3.29 -5.94 6.32
CA ASN A 57 3.80 -6.86 7.34
C ASN A 57 3.17 -8.27 7.24
N ARG A 58 1.87 -8.36 6.95
CA ARG A 58 1.15 -9.63 6.72
C ARG A 58 0.77 -9.77 5.25
N GLY A 59 0.90 -10.98 4.72
CA GLY A 59 0.59 -11.31 3.34
C GLY A 59 -0.84 -11.81 3.11
N PRO A 60 -1.19 -12.14 1.86
CA PRO A 60 -2.51 -12.64 1.46
C PRO A 60 -2.70 -14.13 1.78
N LEU A 61 -1.62 -14.81 2.16
CA LEU A 61 -1.55 -16.23 2.46
C LEU A 61 -0.83 -16.44 3.79
N GLU A 62 -1.26 -17.47 4.51
CA GLU A 62 -0.59 -18.00 5.70
C GLU A 62 -0.50 -19.52 5.55
N TYR A 63 0.70 -20.08 5.68
CA TYR A 63 0.93 -21.52 5.61
C TYR A 63 1.00 -22.10 7.03
N HIS A 64 0.16 -23.12 7.26
CA HIS A 64 0.20 -23.91 8.48
C HIS A 64 0.75 -25.30 8.19
N LEU A 65 1.42 -25.89 9.18
CA LEU A 65 1.81 -27.29 9.13
C LEU A 65 0.61 -28.15 9.57
N GLY A 66 0.18 -29.05 8.69
CA GLY A 66 -0.80 -30.07 9.01
C GLY A 66 -0.25 -31.13 9.99
N PRO A 67 -1.09 -32.06 10.45
CA PRO A 67 -0.70 -33.11 11.39
C PRO A 67 0.45 -34.00 10.89
N GLU A 68 0.60 -34.15 9.56
CA GLU A 68 1.63 -34.97 8.92
C GLU A 68 2.79 -34.11 8.38
N GLY A 69 2.86 -32.83 8.77
CA GLY A 69 3.91 -31.90 8.35
C GLY A 69 3.76 -31.34 6.94
N GLN A 70 2.63 -31.58 6.27
CA GLN A 70 2.30 -30.99 4.98
C GLN A 70 1.93 -29.50 5.10
N LEU A 71 2.31 -28.70 4.12
CA LEU A 71 1.97 -27.28 4.05
C LEU A 71 0.50 -27.09 3.64
N GLN A 72 -0.28 -26.43 4.50
CA GLN A 72 -1.68 -26.11 4.25
C GLN A 72 -1.82 -24.59 4.07
N PRO A 73 -2.08 -24.11 2.85
CA PRO A 73 -2.30 -22.70 2.59
C PRO A 73 -3.65 -22.27 3.14
N ARG A 74 -3.68 -21.12 3.81
CA ARG A 74 -4.90 -20.45 4.23
C ARG A 74 -4.88 -19.01 3.76
N ARG A 75 -6.06 -18.46 3.55
CA ARG A 75 -6.20 -17.03 3.26
C ARG A 75 -5.70 -16.25 4.47
N GLY A 76 -4.79 -15.32 4.25
CA GLY A 76 -4.26 -14.43 5.27
C GLY A 76 -5.36 -13.61 5.91
N SER A 77 -5.24 -13.38 7.21
CA SER A 77 -6.19 -12.59 7.99
C SER A 77 -5.73 -11.13 8.05
N GLY A 78 -6.50 -10.20 7.47
CA GLY A 78 -6.11 -8.79 7.51
C GLY A 78 -7.04 -7.83 6.78
N ALA A 79 -7.09 -6.58 7.27
CA ALA A 79 -7.82 -5.49 6.64
C ALA A 79 -7.28 -5.20 5.23
N ILE A 80 -5.95 -5.22 5.05
CA ILE A 80 -5.32 -5.00 3.73
C ILE A 80 -5.68 -6.14 2.76
N VAL A 81 -5.62 -7.40 3.19
CA VAL A 81 -6.02 -8.57 2.38
C VAL A 81 -7.50 -8.48 1.96
N THR A 82 -8.34 -7.91 2.83
CA THR A 82 -9.76 -7.71 2.54
C THR A 82 -9.97 -6.54 1.57
N ALA A 83 -9.30 -5.41 1.82
CA ALA A 83 -9.39 -4.21 0.99
C ALA A 83 -8.87 -4.45 -0.44
N LEU A 84 -7.80 -5.23 -0.58
CA LEU A 84 -7.18 -5.56 -1.87
C LEU A 84 -7.74 -6.84 -2.49
N ASN A 85 -8.86 -7.37 -2.01
CA ASN A 85 -9.43 -8.62 -2.52
C ASN A 85 -9.78 -8.56 -4.01
N SER A 86 -10.27 -7.41 -4.50
CA SER A 86 -10.53 -7.21 -5.93
C SER A 86 -9.24 -7.28 -6.76
N LEU A 87 -8.12 -6.78 -6.24
CA LEU A 87 -6.83 -6.88 -6.92
C LEU A 87 -6.38 -8.35 -6.96
N ILE A 88 -6.41 -9.04 -5.81
CA ILE A 88 -6.07 -10.47 -5.64
C ILE A 88 -6.82 -11.37 -6.64
N GLN A 89 -8.08 -11.07 -6.94
CA GLN A 89 -8.91 -11.93 -7.80
C GLN A 89 -8.75 -11.64 -9.29
N ASN A 90 -8.34 -10.43 -9.67
CA ASN A 90 -8.48 -9.96 -11.05
C ASN A 90 -7.14 -9.76 -11.77
N PHE A 91 -6.08 -9.41 -11.05
CA PHE A 91 -4.78 -9.05 -11.64
C PHE A 91 -3.65 -9.90 -11.10
N GLU A 92 -2.64 -10.14 -11.94
CA GLU A 92 -1.40 -10.79 -11.52
C GLU A 92 -0.45 -9.76 -10.91
N PHE A 93 0.03 -10.03 -9.71
CA PHE A 93 0.98 -9.15 -9.01
C PHE A 93 1.70 -9.90 -7.90
N THR A 94 2.80 -9.32 -7.42
CA THR A 94 3.60 -9.86 -6.32
C THR A 94 3.25 -9.17 -5.01
N TRP A 95 3.18 -9.95 -3.93
CA TRP A 95 2.97 -9.48 -2.58
C TRP A 95 4.13 -9.88 -1.68
N VAL A 96 4.94 -8.91 -1.26
CA VAL A 96 6.05 -9.08 -0.33
C VAL A 96 5.54 -8.93 1.12
N ALA A 97 5.77 -9.94 1.96
CA ALA A 97 5.32 -9.93 3.35
C ALA A 97 6.32 -10.64 4.29
N ASN A 98 6.21 -10.43 5.61
CA ASN A 98 7.01 -11.22 6.54
C ASN A 98 6.49 -12.66 6.61
N ALA A 99 7.40 -13.63 6.75
CA ALA A 99 7.03 -14.97 7.16
C ALA A 99 6.51 -14.95 8.61
N MET A 100 5.22 -15.18 8.82
CA MET A 100 4.54 -15.08 10.12
C MET A 100 4.77 -16.33 10.97
N GLY A 101 4.88 -17.49 10.33
CA GLY A 101 5.04 -18.79 10.99
C GLY A 101 6.13 -19.67 10.37
N GLU A 102 6.31 -20.85 10.97
CA GLU A 102 7.22 -21.87 10.43
C GLU A 102 6.74 -22.41 9.08
N GLY A 103 5.42 -22.49 8.87
CA GLY A 103 4.87 -22.91 7.58
C GLY A 103 5.25 -21.95 6.45
N ASP A 104 5.16 -20.63 6.66
CA ASP A 104 5.58 -19.64 5.64
C ASP A 104 7.08 -19.74 5.33
N ARG A 105 7.91 -19.91 6.37
CA ARG A 105 9.37 -20.07 6.21
C ARG A 105 9.71 -21.32 5.40
N ARG A 106 9.03 -22.43 5.68
CA ARG A 106 9.22 -23.67 4.93
C ARG A 106 8.71 -23.53 3.49
N ALA A 107 7.53 -22.94 3.30
CA ALA A 107 6.96 -22.72 1.97
C ALA A 107 7.89 -21.86 1.10
N GLN A 108 8.47 -20.79 1.65
CA GLN A 108 9.43 -19.97 0.94
C GLN A 108 10.77 -20.68 0.73
N GLY A 109 11.22 -21.51 1.68
CA GLY A 109 12.45 -22.30 1.55
C GLY A 109 12.36 -23.45 0.55
N GLU A 110 11.15 -23.88 0.16
CA GLU A 110 10.92 -24.87 -0.90
C GLU A 110 10.98 -24.24 -2.32
N VAL A 111 11.02 -22.90 -2.42
CA VAL A 111 11.17 -22.18 -3.69
C VAL A 111 12.63 -21.81 -3.91
N GLU A 112 13.19 -22.19 -5.06
CA GLU A 112 14.60 -21.96 -5.38
C GLU A 112 14.92 -20.47 -5.56
N ASN A 113 14.01 -19.69 -6.15
CA ASN A 113 14.03 -18.23 -6.22
C ASN A 113 12.63 -17.65 -6.49
N GLY A 114 12.34 -16.48 -5.91
CA GLY A 114 11.15 -15.69 -6.24
C GLY A 114 9.91 -15.97 -5.39
N CYS A 115 8.75 -15.92 -6.03
CA CYS A 115 7.45 -15.95 -5.37
C CYS A 115 6.75 -17.31 -5.38
N ILE A 116 5.92 -17.54 -4.37
CA ILE A 116 4.96 -18.63 -4.28
C ILE A 116 3.63 -18.21 -4.89
N LYS A 117 3.25 -18.78 -6.04
CA LYS A 117 1.91 -18.54 -6.61
C LYS A 117 0.83 -19.05 -5.65
N SER A 118 -0.23 -18.26 -5.46
CA SER A 118 -1.32 -18.66 -4.56
C SER A 118 -1.98 -19.97 -5.02
N PRO A 119 -2.03 -20.99 -4.16
CA PRO A 119 -2.74 -22.24 -4.45
C PRO A 119 -4.25 -22.11 -4.20
N LEU A 120 -4.74 -20.97 -3.70
CA LEU A 120 -6.15 -20.78 -3.39
C LEU A 120 -6.96 -20.47 -4.66
N PRO A 121 -8.19 -21.01 -4.80
CA PRO A 121 -8.99 -20.79 -6.00
C PRO A 121 -9.23 -19.32 -6.30
N LYS A 122 -9.13 -18.94 -7.59
CA LYS A 122 -9.41 -17.59 -8.11
C LYS A 122 -8.48 -16.50 -7.56
N GLN A 123 -7.35 -16.84 -6.95
CA GLN A 123 -6.34 -15.87 -6.58
C GLN A 123 -5.23 -15.82 -7.64
N LYS A 124 -4.87 -14.61 -8.06
CA LYS A 124 -3.83 -14.33 -9.04
C LYS A 124 -2.57 -13.68 -8.42
N VAL A 125 -2.48 -13.71 -7.09
CA VAL A 125 -1.36 -13.14 -6.35
C VAL A 125 -0.25 -14.16 -6.16
N SER A 126 1.00 -13.70 -6.25
CA SER A 126 2.19 -14.47 -5.86
C SER A 126 2.78 -13.85 -4.59
N ALA A 127 3.08 -14.67 -3.58
CA ALA A 127 3.62 -14.21 -2.30
C ALA A 127 5.15 -14.38 -2.25
N HIS A 128 5.87 -13.36 -1.82
CA HIS A 128 7.29 -13.43 -1.48
C HIS A 128 7.43 -13.20 0.02
N TYR A 129 7.83 -14.23 0.77
CA TYR A 129 8.03 -14.10 2.21
C TYR A 129 9.45 -13.69 2.56
N VAL A 130 9.59 -12.54 3.22
CA VAL A 130 10.83 -12.08 3.82
C VAL A 130 11.11 -12.92 5.08
N ILE A 131 12.20 -13.68 5.05
CA ILE A 131 12.64 -14.52 6.17
C ILE A 131 13.70 -13.77 6.98
N THR A 132 13.31 -13.23 8.13
CA THR A 132 14.25 -12.62 9.10
C THR A 132 14.44 -13.51 10.33
N PRO A 133 15.59 -13.44 11.03
CA PRO A 133 15.77 -14.15 12.30
C PRO A 133 14.66 -13.79 13.30
N ARG A 134 14.14 -14.79 14.04
CA ARG A 134 13.03 -14.58 15.00
C ARG A 134 13.28 -13.43 15.98
N ARG A 135 14.53 -13.29 16.47
CA ARG A 135 14.93 -12.18 17.35
C ARG A 135 14.84 -10.81 16.67
N MET A 136 15.19 -10.72 15.39
CA MET A 136 15.13 -9.49 14.60
C MET A 136 13.67 -9.08 14.39
N TYR A 137 12.82 -10.03 13.99
CA TYR A 137 11.38 -9.79 13.86
C TYR A 137 10.73 -9.40 15.20
N HIS A 138 11.14 -10.01 16.31
CA HIS A 138 10.66 -9.62 17.65
C HIS A 138 11.01 -8.16 17.96
N LYS A 139 12.26 -7.74 17.75
CA LYS A 139 12.69 -6.35 17.95
C LYS A 139 11.92 -5.37 17.05
N PHE A 140 11.74 -5.73 15.79
CA PHE A 140 10.94 -4.98 14.82
C PHE A 140 9.48 -4.85 15.26
N TYR A 141 8.76 -5.95 15.42
CA TYR A 141 7.31 -5.94 15.55
C TYR A 141 6.83 -5.73 16.99
N ASN A 142 7.41 -6.48 17.94
CA ASN A 142 6.94 -6.54 19.33
C ASN A 142 7.60 -5.50 20.24
N ILE A 143 8.56 -4.71 19.75
CA ILE A 143 9.18 -3.63 20.51
C ILE A 143 9.09 -2.30 19.78
N PHE A 144 9.49 -2.24 18.50
CA PHE A 144 9.54 -0.99 17.76
C PHE A 144 8.19 -0.61 17.11
N CYS A 145 7.54 -1.49 16.38
CA CYS A 145 6.29 -1.16 15.69
C CYS A 145 5.12 -0.99 16.68
N ASN A 146 4.69 -2.06 17.35
CA ASN A 146 3.45 -2.02 18.15
C ASN A 146 3.58 -1.26 19.48
N PRO A 147 4.65 -1.40 20.28
CA PRO A 147 4.74 -0.61 21.53
C PRO A 147 5.23 0.81 21.33
N LEU A 148 6.14 1.06 20.37
CA LEU A 148 6.74 2.38 20.18
C LEU A 148 5.98 3.22 19.14
N LEU A 149 6.01 2.84 17.86
CA LEU A 149 5.41 3.63 16.78
C LEU A 149 3.89 3.75 16.92
N TRP A 150 3.17 2.65 17.18
CA TRP A 150 1.72 2.67 17.29
C TRP A 150 1.25 3.59 18.42
N PHE A 151 1.80 3.46 19.63
CA PHE A 151 1.40 4.30 20.77
C PHE A 151 1.75 5.78 20.54
N LEU A 152 2.92 6.05 19.95
CA LEU A 152 3.31 7.41 19.58
C LEU A 152 2.30 8.02 18.61
N GLN A 153 1.95 7.29 17.54
CA GLN A 153 1.08 7.80 16.49
C GLN A 153 -0.37 8.00 16.95
N HIS A 154 -0.84 7.17 17.86
CA HIS A 154 -2.14 7.35 18.51
C HIS A 154 -2.12 8.36 19.67
N SER A 155 -0.99 9.03 19.91
CA SER A 155 -0.83 9.99 21.01
C SER A 155 -1.21 9.41 22.39
N MET A 156 -0.94 8.11 22.60
CA MET A 156 -1.32 7.37 23.81
C MET A 156 -0.26 7.43 24.91
N TRP A 157 0.85 8.13 24.68
CA TRP A 157 1.89 8.31 25.69
C TRP A 157 1.57 9.44 26.65
N SER A 158 1.74 9.13 27.93
CA SER A 158 1.77 10.15 28.97
C SER A 158 3.21 10.62 29.10
N SER A 159 3.53 11.79 28.54
CA SER A 159 4.89 12.36 28.50
C SER A 159 5.61 12.41 29.86
N ALA A 160 4.88 12.36 30.97
CA ALA A 160 5.44 12.29 32.31
C ALA A 160 6.04 10.91 32.69
N TYR A 161 5.68 9.84 31.97
CA TYR A 161 6.05 8.46 32.32
C TYR A 161 6.52 7.62 31.13
N THR A 162 6.06 7.93 29.91
CA THR A 162 6.39 7.22 28.67
C THR A 162 6.51 8.19 27.49
N PRO A 163 7.37 7.89 26.51
CA PRO A 163 8.23 6.71 26.38
C PRO A 163 9.53 6.85 27.19
N ASN A 164 10.08 5.72 27.64
CA ASN A 164 11.48 5.68 28.01
C ASN A 164 12.28 5.34 26.75
N ILE A 165 12.84 6.36 26.10
CA ILE A 165 13.79 6.17 25.00
C ILE A 165 15.13 5.81 25.62
N ASP A 166 15.37 4.51 25.73
CA ASP A 166 16.57 3.93 26.33
C ASP A 166 17.43 3.21 25.27
N SER A 167 18.48 2.52 25.74
CA SER A 167 19.33 1.69 24.87
C SER A 167 18.56 0.64 24.08
N THR A 168 17.40 0.19 24.57
CA THR A 168 16.53 -0.78 23.89
C THR A 168 15.94 -0.19 22.62
N VAL A 169 15.50 1.07 22.63
CA VAL A 169 14.98 1.74 21.43
C VAL A 169 16.06 1.84 20.35
N HIS A 170 17.27 2.23 20.72
CA HIS A 170 18.40 2.33 19.78
C HIS A 170 18.80 0.96 19.22
N ASP A 171 18.89 -0.07 20.06
CA ASP A 171 19.20 -1.44 19.64
C ASP A 171 18.12 -2.03 18.72
N THR A 172 16.84 -1.82 19.04
CA THR A 172 15.72 -2.33 18.25
C THR A 172 15.56 -1.61 16.92
N TRP A 173 15.90 -0.32 16.84
CA TRP A 173 16.03 0.40 15.58
C TRP A 173 17.11 -0.21 14.68
N ALA A 174 18.32 -0.39 15.22
CA ALA A 174 19.50 -0.79 14.45
C ALA A 174 19.48 -2.28 14.06
N THR A 175 18.97 -3.15 14.94
CA THR A 175 19.05 -4.61 14.78
C THR A 175 17.70 -5.29 14.56
N GLY A 176 16.62 -4.50 14.51
CA GLY A 176 15.26 -4.94 14.23
C GLY A 176 14.65 -4.15 13.08
N TYR A 177 14.27 -2.89 13.33
CA TYR A 177 13.45 -2.11 12.39
C TYR A 177 14.12 -1.86 11.04
N THR A 178 15.34 -1.33 11.08
CA THR A 178 16.12 -1.03 9.87
C THR A 178 16.41 -2.28 9.02
N PRO A 179 16.97 -3.39 9.58
CA PRO A 179 17.28 -4.57 8.77
C PRO A 179 16.04 -5.31 8.28
N VAL A 180 14.90 -5.29 9.01
CA VAL A 180 13.64 -5.82 8.46
C VAL A 180 13.19 -4.98 7.26
N ASN A 181 13.20 -3.65 7.37
CA ASN A 181 12.83 -2.79 6.23
C ASN A 181 13.77 -2.98 5.04
N GLN A 182 15.08 -3.12 5.28
CA GLN A 182 16.05 -3.41 4.22
C GLN A 182 15.73 -4.74 3.53
N ALA A 183 15.43 -5.81 4.29
CA ALA A 183 15.08 -7.09 3.71
C ALA A 183 13.79 -7.05 2.85
N PHE A 184 12.84 -6.16 3.17
CA PHE A 184 11.71 -5.87 2.30
C PHE A 184 12.12 -5.15 1.03
N ALA A 185 12.96 -4.13 1.13
CA ALA A 185 13.47 -3.40 -0.02
C ALA A 185 14.24 -4.33 -0.96
N ASP A 186 15.13 -5.16 -0.43
CA ASP A 186 15.90 -6.14 -1.19
C ASP A 186 14.98 -7.12 -1.94
N ALA A 187 13.93 -7.62 -1.28
CA ALA A 187 12.94 -8.49 -1.92
C ALA A 187 12.17 -7.78 -3.04
N ILE A 188 11.76 -6.51 -2.84
CA ILE A 188 11.08 -5.71 -3.86
C ILE A 188 12.01 -5.46 -5.06
N VAL A 189 13.26 -5.13 -4.82
CA VAL A 189 14.27 -4.88 -5.86
C VAL A 189 14.53 -6.16 -6.66
N ALA A 190 14.65 -7.31 -5.99
CA ALA A 190 14.82 -8.60 -6.65
C ALA A 190 13.63 -8.96 -7.55
N GLU A 191 12.40 -8.69 -7.11
CA GLU A 191 11.18 -8.95 -7.89
C GLU A 191 11.02 -8.00 -9.09
N ALA A 192 11.59 -6.80 -9.00
CA ALA A 192 11.58 -5.82 -10.08
C ALA A 192 12.78 -5.95 -11.04
N ALA A 193 13.72 -6.86 -10.76
CA ALA A 193 14.93 -7.03 -11.55
C ALA A 193 14.59 -7.35 -13.02
N ASP A 194 15.31 -6.70 -13.94
CA ASP A 194 15.21 -6.91 -15.39
C ASP A 194 13.84 -6.59 -16.03
N GLY A 195 12.92 -5.96 -15.29
CA GLY A 195 11.60 -5.54 -15.76
C GLY A 195 11.47 -4.04 -16.03
N PRO A 196 10.32 -3.59 -16.57
CA PRO A 196 9.99 -2.17 -16.60
C PRO A 196 9.78 -1.63 -15.17
N ALA A 197 9.84 -0.31 -15.01
CA ALA A 197 9.76 0.31 -13.69
C ALA A 197 8.49 -0.14 -12.93
N PRO A 198 8.60 -0.68 -11.70
CA PRO A 198 7.45 -1.23 -10.99
C PRO A 198 6.57 -0.15 -10.36
N ILE A 199 5.33 -0.52 -10.10
CA ILE A 199 4.47 0.17 -9.13
C ILE A 199 4.64 -0.53 -7.78
N VAL A 200 5.16 0.18 -6.78
CA VAL A 200 5.40 -0.35 -5.43
C VAL A 200 4.40 0.26 -4.46
N MET A 201 3.48 -0.55 -3.95
CA MET A 201 2.50 -0.15 -2.93
C MET A 201 2.93 -0.64 -1.55
N VAL A 202 3.54 0.25 -0.77
CA VAL A 202 3.97 -0.01 0.61
C VAL A 202 2.81 0.31 1.56
N ASN A 203 2.52 -0.60 2.49
CA ASN A 203 1.42 -0.43 3.43
C ASN A 203 1.89 -0.46 4.88
N ASP A 204 1.38 0.53 5.60
CA ASP A 204 1.44 0.72 7.04
C ASP A 204 2.77 1.21 7.60
N TYR A 205 2.73 1.63 8.87
CA TYR A 205 3.85 2.23 9.60
C TYR A 205 5.01 1.25 9.88
N HIS A 206 4.78 -0.03 9.66
CA HIS A 206 5.79 -1.08 9.75
C HIS A 206 6.95 -0.86 8.77
N LEU A 207 6.69 -0.21 7.63
CA LEU A 207 7.59 -0.19 6.48
C LEU A 207 8.05 1.22 6.08
N TYR A 208 8.25 2.14 7.04
CA TYR A 208 8.60 3.54 6.72
C TYR A 208 9.91 3.73 5.97
N LEU A 209 10.87 2.81 6.10
CA LEU A 209 12.16 2.94 5.43
C LEU A 209 12.17 2.30 4.03
N VAL A 210 11.16 1.49 3.70
CA VAL A 210 11.09 0.78 2.42
C VAL A 210 11.08 1.73 1.22
N PRO A 211 10.25 2.80 1.17
CA PRO A 211 10.23 3.68 -0.01
C PRO A 211 11.59 4.28 -0.36
N GLY A 212 12.29 4.84 0.63
CA GLY A 212 13.61 5.44 0.43
C GLY A 212 14.70 4.41 0.15
N MET A 213 14.59 3.19 0.66
CA MET A 213 15.50 2.09 0.33
C MET A 213 15.28 1.62 -1.11
N VAL A 214 14.03 1.37 -1.51
CA VAL A 214 13.67 0.95 -2.88
C VAL A 214 14.07 2.02 -3.90
N ARG A 215 13.85 3.31 -3.61
CA ARG A 215 14.19 4.41 -4.51
C ARG A 215 15.69 4.48 -4.86
N LYS A 216 16.57 4.01 -3.97
CA LYS A 216 18.02 4.02 -4.21
C LYS A 216 18.41 3.06 -5.33
N ASP A 217 17.77 1.90 -5.38
CA ASP A 217 18.08 0.86 -6.37
C ASP A 217 17.15 0.95 -7.60
N LEU A 218 15.91 1.41 -7.42
CA LEU A 218 14.90 1.60 -8.46
C LEU A 218 14.50 3.07 -8.56
N SER A 219 15.35 3.88 -9.20
CA SER A 219 15.15 5.33 -9.32
C SER A 219 13.83 5.71 -10.01
N ASP A 220 13.32 4.85 -10.90
CA ASP A 220 12.18 5.14 -11.76
C ASP A 220 10.88 4.49 -11.27
N ALA A 221 10.90 3.74 -10.15
CA ALA A 221 9.71 3.08 -9.62
C ALA A 221 8.62 4.08 -9.21
N LEU A 222 7.35 3.78 -9.49
CA LEU A 222 6.24 4.52 -8.90
C LEU A 222 6.00 3.98 -7.49
N ILE A 223 6.34 4.76 -6.46
CA ILE A 223 6.21 4.30 -5.07
C ILE A 223 5.05 5.02 -4.39
N TYR A 224 4.10 4.25 -3.86
CA TYR A 224 2.98 4.72 -3.08
C TYR A 224 3.03 4.11 -1.68
N HIS A 225 3.09 4.95 -0.64
CA HIS A 225 3.03 4.49 0.75
C HIS A 225 1.70 4.91 1.40
N ASN A 226 0.89 3.93 1.77
CA ASN A 226 -0.33 4.14 2.55
C ASN A 226 -0.11 3.91 4.05
N ILE A 227 -0.56 4.83 4.91
CA ILE A 227 -0.46 4.73 6.37
C ILE A 227 -1.87 4.57 6.94
N HIS A 228 -2.12 3.46 7.64
CA HIS A 228 -3.47 3.10 8.10
C HIS A 228 -3.83 3.66 9.48
N ILE A 229 -2.88 4.32 10.14
CA ILE A 229 -3.02 4.89 11.47
C ILE A 229 -2.83 6.41 11.42
N PRO A 230 -3.26 7.16 12.44
CA PRO A 230 -3.13 8.61 12.45
C PRO A 230 -1.67 9.05 12.36
N TRP A 231 -1.40 10.13 11.62
CA TRP A 231 -0.10 10.78 11.69
C TRP A 231 -0.03 11.68 12.93
N PRO A 232 1.03 11.59 13.75
CA PRO A 232 1.13 12.33 15.00
C PRO A 232 1.39 13.81 14.75
N SER A 233 1.02 14.64 15.72
CA SER A 233 1.46 16.04 15.71
C SER A 233 2.98 16.15 15.81
N MET A 234 3.54 17.26 15.32
CA MET A 234 4.99 17.50 15.36
C MET A 234 5.58 17.36 16.79
N ARG A 235 4.85 17.81 17.81
CA ARG A 235 5.29 17.71 19.22
C ARG A 235 5.42 16.25 19.68
N ILE A 236 4.50 15.40 19.25
CA ILE A 236 4.51 13.97 19.59
C ILE A 236 5.58 13.24 18.78
N TRP A 237 5.73 13.57 17.49
CA TRP A 237 6.79 13.02 16.63
C TRP A 237 8.20 13.38 17.13
N GLN A 238 8.34 14.51 17.84
CA GLN A 238 9.61 14.93 18.44
C GLN A 238 10.09 14.05 19.59
N LEU A 239 9.23 13.19 20.15
CA LEU A 239 9.61 12.22 21.18
C LEU A 239 10.52 11.10 20.65
N LEU A 240 10.57 10.89 19.32
CA LEU A 240 11.56 10.00 18.72
C LEU A 240 12.94 10.68 18.64
N PRO A 241 14.03 9.89 18.78
CA PRO A 241 15.37 10.35 18.44
C PRO A 241 15.44 11.03 17.08
N ILE A 242 16.20 12.11 16.99
CA ILE A 242 16.28 12.93 15.77
C ILE A 242 16.69 12.14 14.54
N TYR A 243 17.64 11.21 14.68
CA TYR A 243 18.12 10.41 13.55
C TYR A 243 17.02 9.45 13.02
N ILE A 244 16.27 8.80 13.91
CA ILE A 244 15.11 7.95 13.55
C ILE A 244 14.08 8.75 12.76
N ARG A 245 13.69 9.92 13.30
CA ARG A 245 12.74 10.81 12.64
C ARG A 245 13.24 11.23 11.26
N ASN A 246 14.50 11.65 11.16
CA ASN A 246 15.06 12.14 9.92
C ASN A 246 15.13 11.03 8.87
N GLU A 247 15.51 9.81 9.24
CA GLU A 247 15.53 8.66 8.34
C GLU A 247 14.12 8.28 7.85
N ILE A 248 13.13 8.27 8.74
CA ILE A 248 11.72 8.03 8.35
C ILE A 248 11.23 9.11 7.39
N CYS A 249 11.41 10.39 7.74
CA CYS A 249 10.95 11.49 6.89
C CYS A 249 11.67 11.51 5.54
N ALA A 250 12.99 11.28 5.51
CA ALA A 250 13.76 11.23 4.27
C ALA A 250 13.36 10.05 3.38
N SER A 251 12.92 8.94 3.97
CA SER A 251 12.42 7.80 3.20
C SER A 251 11.05 8.07 2.55
N LEU A 252 10.19 8.85 3.21
CA LEU A 252 8.84 9.15 2.75
C LEU A 252 8.75 10.34 1.76
N CYS A 253 9.87 11.01 1.47
CA CYS A 253 9.97 12.13 0.53
C CYS A 253 10.69 11.71 -0.75
#